data_AF-A0A7K0VRT2-F1
#
_entry.id   AF-A0A7K0VRT2-F1
#
_cell.length_a   1.000
_cell.length_b   1.000
_cell.length_c   1.000
_cell.angle_alpha   90.00
_cell.angle_beta   90.00
_cell.angle_gamma   90.00
#
_symmetry.space_group_name_H-M   'P 1'
#
loop_
_entity.id
_entity.type
_entity.pdbx_description
1 polymer ?
#
loop_
_entity_poly.entity_id
_entity_poly.type
_entity_poly.pdbx_seq_one_letter_code
_entity_poly.pdbx_strand_id
1 'polypeptide(L)'
;MLIHRVAMILRIGATICFLSAVAILVKPDSVATFIGVDELTLSKQFIWLLRCLALALLVIAVLAPLIASFGGERGLRQCASAMAGISFLGIVLLVVSPTAWVVGKLSVCAGLLVFCVLYLYALRGRRRNR
;
A
#
# COMPACT_ATOMS: atom_id res chain seq x y z
N MET A 1 17.75 9.01 -13.65
CA MET A 1 17.71 7.93 -12.61
C MET A 1 16.51 8.01 -11.67
N LEU A 2 16.11 9.19 -11.17
CA LEU A 2 14.95 9.37 -10.27
C LEU A 2 13.65 8.73 -10.82
N ILE A 3 13.32 9.05 -12.08
CA ILE A 3 12.10 8.59 -12.77
C ILE A 3 12.04 7.07 -12.83
N HIS A 4 13.14 6.41 -13.21
CA HIS A 4 13.20 4.95 -13.29
C HIS A 4 13.02 4.28 -11.91
N ARG A 5 13.62 4.85 -10.85
CA ARG A 5 13.47 4.31 -9.49
C ARG A 5 12.03 4.42 -9.00
N VAL A 6 11.40 5.59 -9.17
CA VAL A 6 10.01 5.83 -8.77
C VAL A 6 9.07 4.93 -9.58
N ALA A 7 9.26 4.84 -10.90
CA ALA A 7 8.45 3.97 -11.76
C ALA A 7 8.57 2.49 -11.37
N MET A 8 9.77 2.02 -11.03
CA MET A 8 9.98 0.65 -10.56
C MET A 8 9.27 0.39 -9.22
N ILE A 9 9.40 1.31 -8.24
CA ILE A 9 8.74 1.19 -6.93
C ILE A 9 7.20 1.17 -7.11
N LEU A 10 6.67 2.03 -8.00
CA LEU A 10 5.24 2.06 -8.33
C LEU A 10 4.74 0.73 -8.93
N ARG A 11 5.50 0.13 -9.86
CA ARG A 11 5.15 -1.16 -10.45
C ARG A 11 5.17 -2.29 -9.43
N ILE A 12 6.18 -2.34 -8.56
CA ILE A 12 6.27 -3.34 -7.49
C ILE A 12 5.12 -3.15 -6.49
N GLY A 13 4.88 -1.91 -6.06
CA GLY A 13 3.75 -1.58 -5.19
C GLY A 13 2.42 -2.00 -5.80
N ALA A 14 2.22 -1.74 -7.09
CA ALA A 14 1.03 -2.15 -7.83
C ALA A 14 0.84 -3.67 -7.84
N THR A 15 1.89 -4.46 -8.07
CA THR A 15 1.79 -5.93 -8.00
C THR A 15 1.41 -6.43 -6.61
N ILE A 16 1.94 -5.82 -5.55
CA ILE A 16 1.59 -6.19 -4.17
C ILE A 16 0.14 -5.80 -3.88
N CYS A 17 -0.30 -4.61 -4.29
CA CYS A 17 -1.70 -4.19 -4.17
C CYS A 17 -2.64 -5.14 -4.91
N PHE A 18 -2.27 -5.58 -6.12
CA PHE A 18 -3.05 -6.54 -6.89
C PHE A 18 -3.20 -7.88 -6.15
N LEU A 19 -2.08 -8.47 -5.73
CA LEU A 19 -2.09 -9.74 -5.01
C LEU A 19 -2.86 -9.64 -3.68
N SER A 20 -2.70 -8.53 -2.96
CA SER A 20 -3.42 -8.28 -1.71
C SER A 20 -4.93 -8.16 -1.95
N ALA A 21 -5.33 -7.44 -3.00
CA ALA A 21 -6.75 -7.30 -3.36
C ALA A 21 -7.37 -8.64 -3.76
N VAL A 22 -6.66 -9.44 -4.56
CA VAL A 22 -7.09 -10.79 -4.92
C VAL A 22 -7.24 -11.66 -3.66
N ALA A 23 -6.27 -11.63 -2.74
CA ALA A 23 -6.35 -12.37 -1.49
C ALA A 23 -7.59 -11.99 -0.66
N ILE A 24 -7.87 -10.68 -0.56
CA ILE A 24 -9.06 -10.17 0.15
C ILE A 24 -10.37 -10.61 -0.53
N LEU A 25 -10.44 -10.63 -1.87
CA LEU A 25 -11.63 -11.05 -2.58
C LEU A 25 -11.91 -12.54 -2.42
N VAL A 26 -10.86 -13.38 -2.48
CA VAL A 26 -10.98 -14.84 -2.44
C VAL A 26 -11.21 -15.35 -1.01
N LYS A 27 -10.44 -14.85 -0.03
CA LYS A 27 -10.53 -15.28 1.38
C LYS A 27 -10.50 -14.07 2.33
N PRO A 28 -11.60 -13.28 2.40
CA PRO A 28 -11.65 -12.09 3.24
C PRO A 28 -11.46 -12.41 4.73
N ASP A 29 -12.03 -13.52 5.21
CA ASP A 29 -11.97 -13.92 6.62
C ASP A 29 -10.55 -14.24 7.06
N SER A 30 -9.82 -15.00 6.24
CA SER A 30 -8.41 -15.33 6.50
C SER A 30 -7.51 -14.10 6.50
N VAL A 31 -7.81 -13.10 5.68
CA VAL A 31 -7.04 -11.84 5.66
C VAL A 31 -7.36 -10.99 6.90
N ALA A 32 -8.61 -10.95 7.32
CA ALA A 32 -9.02 -10.22 8.52
C ALA A 32 -8.37 -10.81 9.78
N THR A 33 -8.39 -12.14 9.94
CA THR A 33 -7.72 -12.81 11.07
C THR A 33 -6.21 -12.65 11.03
N PHE A 34 -5.60 -12.68 9.83
CA PHE A 34 -4.16 -12.41 9.67
C PHE A 34 -3.76 -11.02 10.19
N ILE A 35 -4.61 -10.01 9.99
CA ILE A 35 -4.38 -8.63 10.45
C ILE A 35 -4.75 -8.44 11.95
N GLY A 36 -5.26 -9.49 12.60
CA GLY A 36 -5.58 -9.50 14.02
C GLY A 36 -7.00 -9.03 14.34
N VAL A 37 -7.92 -9.16 13.39
CA VAL A 37 -9.37 -9.02 13.64
C VAL A 37 -9.91 -10.36 14.16
N ASP A 38 -10.53 -10.35 15.34
CA ASP A 38 -11.07 -11.57 15.94
C ASP A 38 -12.23 -12.12 15.10
N GLU A 39 -12.29 -13.46 14.97
CA GLU A 39 -13.34 -14.15 14.21
C GLU A 39 -14.76 -13.82 14.72
N LEU A 40 -14.89 -13.54 16.02
CA LEU A 40 -16.15 -13.15 16.66
C LEU A 40 -16.65 -11.76 16.21
N THR A 41 -15.78 -10.92 15.64
CA THR A 41 -16.11 -9.57 15.18
C THR A 41 -16.36 -9.49 13.67
N LEU A 42 -16.19 -10.60 12.94
CA LEU A 42 -16.43 -10.69 11.50
C LEU A 42 -17.94 -10.70 11.17
N SER A 43 -18.53 -9.51 11.13
CA SER A 43 -19.88 -9.33 10.58
C SER A 43 -19.88 -9.44 9.05
N LYS A 44 -20.99 -9.91 8.47
CA LYS A 44 -21.21 -9.92 7.00
C LYS A 44 -21.01 -8.54 6.37
N GLN A 45 -21.36 -7.47 7.08
CA GLN A 45 -21.16 -6.09 6.63
C GLN A 45 -19.68 -5.72 6.54
N PHE A 46 -18.87 -6.16 7.51
CA PHE A 46 -17.43 -5.92 7.51
C PHE A 46 -16.74 -6.65 6.36
N ILE A 47 -17.11 -7.90 6.11
CA ILE A 47 -16.61 -8.70 4.98
C ILE A 47 -16.95 -8.03 3.64
N TRP A 48 -18.19 -7.51 3.52
CA TRP A 48 -18.60 -6.78 2.32
C TRP A 48 -17.76 -5.51 2.12
N LEU A 49 -17.53 -4.74 3.20
CA LEU A 49 -16.68 -3.56 3.16
C LEU A 49 -15.22 -3.89 2.78
N LEU A 50 -14.70 -5.03 3.27
CA LEU A 50 -13.38 -5.54 2.90
C LEU A 50 -13.27 -5.82 1.39
N ARG A 51 -14.33 -6.40 0.79
CA ARG A 51 -14.39 -6.64 -0.66
C ARG A 51 -14.49 -5.35 -1.47
N CYS A 52 -15.24 -4.35 -0.98
CA CYS A 52 -15.27 -3.02 -1.60
C CYS A 52 -13.89 -2.35 -1.55
N LEU A 53 -13.16 -2.48 -0.44
CA LEU A 53 -11.79 -1.99 -0.31
C LEU A 53 -10.85 -2.70 -1.30
N ALA A 54 -11.00 -4.01 -1.48
CA ALA A 54 -10.23 -4.78 -2.45
C ALA A 54 -10.46 -4.32 -3.89
N LEU A 55 -11.70 -3.98 -4.25
CA LEU A 55 -12.00 -3.39 -5.56
C LEU A 55 -11.28 -2.04 -5.75
N ALA A 56 -11.26 -1.18 -4.73
CA ALA A 56 -10.50 0.06 -4.79
C ALA A 56 -8.98 -0.19 -4.94
N LEU A 57 -8.44 -1.18 -4.23
CA LEU A 57 -7.05 -1.61 -4.37
C LEU A 57 -6.73 -2.13 -5.78
N LEU A 58 -7.64 -2.86 -6.42
CA LEU A 58 -7.48 -3.30 -7.82
C LEU A 58 -7.40 -2.12 -8.77
N VAL A 59 -8.25 -1.11 -8.61
CA VAL A 59 -8.20 0.10 -9.43
C VAL A 59 -6.86 0.79 -9.29
N ILE A 60 -6.35 0.93 -8.06
CA ILE A 60 -5.02 1.53 -7.80
C ILE A 60 -3.92 0.66 -8.44
N ALA A 61 -4.01 -0.67 -8.33
CA ALA A 61 -3.04 -1.58 -8.90
C ALA A 61 -2.97 -1.51 -10.45
N VAL A 62 -4.08 -1.17 -11.12
CA VAL A 62 -4.09 -0.98 -12.58
C VAL A 62 -3.59 0.42 -12.98
N LEU A 63 -3.93 1.45 -12.20
CA LEU A 63 -3.53 2.83 -12.49
C LEU A 63 -2.06 3.13 -12.18
N ALA A 64 -1.50 2.53 -11.13
CA ALA A 64 -0.12 2.79 -10.72
C ALA A 64 0.94 2.44 -11.80
N PRO A 65 0.84 1.31 -12.53
CA PRO A 65 1.71 1.01 -13.67
C PRO A 65 1.55 1.98 -14.84
N LEU A 66 0.32 2.46 -15.10
CA LEU A 66 0.04 3.46 -16.14
C LEU A 66 0.70 4.80 -15.81
N ILE A 67 0.61 5.23 -14.54
CA ILE A 67 1.32 6.43 -14.07
C ILE A 67 2.83 6.22 -14.16
N ALA A 68 3.33 5.01 -13.89
CA ALA A 68 4.74 4.68 -14.02
C ALA A 68 5.25 4.68 -15.48
N SER A 69 4.40 4.35 -16.46
CA SER A 69 4.78 4.33 -17.88
C SER A 69 4.61 5.67 -18.58
N PHE A 70 3.58 6.45 -18.23
CA PHE A 70 3.22 7.70 -18.92
C PHE A 70 3.47 8.96 -18.09
N GLY A 71 3.86 8.82 -16.82
CA GLY A 71 4.05 9.94 -15.91
C GLY A 71 5.29 10.78 -16.24
N GLY A 72 5.08 12.08 -16.45
CA GLY A 72 6.18 13.06 -16.52
C GLY A 72 6.90 13.20 -15.17
N GLU A 73 8.11 13.76 -15.18
CA GLU A 73 8.96 13.85 -13.97
C GLU A 73 8.28 14.56 -12.78
N ARG A 74 7.51 15.63 -13.04
CA ARG A 74 6.77 16.35 -12.00
C ARG A 74 5.62 15.51 -11.43
N GLY A 75 4.89 14.79 -12.28
CA GLY A 75 3.77 13.93 -11.86
C GLY A 75 4.24 12.72 -11.04
N LEU A 76 5.31 12.05 -11.47
CA LEU A 76 5.91 10.94 -10.71
C LEU A 76 6.38 11.38 -9.32
N ARG A 77 6.84 12.63 -9.17
CA ARG A 77 7.27 13.18 -7.87
C ARG A 77 6.10 13.44 -6.94
N GLN A 78 5.03 14.05 -7.45
CA GLN A 78 3.80 14.26 -6.68
C GLN A 78 3.20 12.92 -6.25
N CYS A 79 3.21 11.94 -7.15
CA CYS A 79 2.79 10.57 -6.86
C CYS A 79 3.66 9.93 -5.77
N ALA A 80 4.99 10.02 -5.87
CA ALA A 80 5.91 9.48 -4.86
C ALA A 80 5.72 10.16 -3.49
N SER A 81 5.51 11.47 -3.44
CA SER A 81 5.23 12.16 -2.17
C SER A 81 3.88 11.75 -1.57
N ALA A 82 2.84 11.59 -2.39
CA ALA A 82 1.55 11.12 -1.95
C ALA A 82 1.64 9.68 -1.41
N MET A 83 2.34 8.79 -2.13
CA MET A 83 2.52 7.40 -1.70
C MET A 83 3.34 7.27 -0.42
N ALA A 84 4.37 8.10 -0.23
CA ALA A 84 5.07 8.18 1.05
C ALA A 84 4.15 8.62 2.20
N GLY A 85 3.32 9.65 1.97
CA GLY A 85 2.33 10.13 2.93
C GLY A 85 1.29 9.08 3.29
N ILE A 86 0.73 8.39 2.28
CA ILE A 86 -0.24 7.29 2.46
C ILE A 86 0.40 6.14 3.24
N SER A 87 1.64 5.78 2.92
CA SER A 87 2.36 4.71 3.64
C SER A 87 2.58 5.07 5.11
N PHE A 88 2.98 6.31 5.38
CA PHE A 88 3.15 6.81 6.75
C PHE A 88 1.82 6.83 7.52
N LEU A 89 0.77 7.37 6.90
CA LEU A 89 -0.57 7.40 7.50
C LEU A 89 -1.12 6.00 7.76
N GLY A 90 -0.87 5.05 6.85
CA GLY A 90 -1.23 3.65 7.03
C GLY A 90 -0.54 3.01 8.25
N ILE A 91 0.74 3.30 8.48
CA ILE A 91 1.46 2.84 9.69
C ILE A 91 0.81 3.44 10.94
N VAL A 92 0.55 4.74 10.96
CA VAL A 92 -0.07 5.41 12.12
C VAL A 92 -1.45 4.80 12.41
N LEU A 93 -2.28 4.59 11.39
CA LEU A 93 -3.59 3.98 11.55
C LEU A 93 -3.51 2.55 12.10
N LEU A 94 -2.55 1.74 11.64
CA LEU A 94 -2.34 0.39 12.17
C LEU A 94 -1.82 0.42 13.61
N VAL A 95 -0.95 1.36 13.96
CA VAL A 95 -0.46 1.51 15.35
C VAL A 95 -1.59 1.89 16.30
N VAL A 96 -2.48 2.79 15.86
CA VAL A 96 -3.63 3.28 16.66
C VAL A 96 -4.80 2.29 16.67
N SER A 97 -4.85 1.34 15.73
CA SER A 97 -5.99 0.41 15.66
C SER A 97 -6.07 -0.46 16.93
N PRO A 98 -7.28 -0.64 17.51
CA PRO A 98 -7.49 -1.36 18.77
C PRO A 98 -7.31 -2.88 18.65
N THR A 99 -6.82 -3.37 17.51
CA THR A 99 -6.59 -4.79 17.23
C THR A 99 -5.28 -5.28 17.82
N ALA A 100 -5.23 -6.56 18.19
CA ALA A 100 -4.04 -7.19 18.76
C ALA A 100 -2.82 -7.08 17.83
N TRP A 101 -1.63 -7.04 18.43
CA TRP A 101 -0.37 -7.06 17.70
C TRP A 101 -0.04 -8.48 17.25
N VAL A 102 -0.59 -8.86 16.10
CA VAL A 102 -0.36 -10.16 15.45
C VAL A 102 0.75 -10.01 14.40
N VAL A 103 1.42 -11.12 14.07
CA VAL A 103 2.50 -11.18 13.07
C VAL A 103 2.08 -10.55 11.73
N GLY A 104 0.81 -10.72 11.30
CA GLY A 104 0.34 -10.11 10.06
C GLY A 104 0.20 -8.59 10.12
N LYS A 105 -0.24 -8.02 11.25
CA LYS A 105 -0.24 -6.57 11.46
C LYS A 105 1.18 -6.00 11.44
N LEU A 106 2.13 -6.70 12.07
CA LEU A 106 3.55 -6.33 12.06
C LEU A 106 4.17 -6.38 10.66
N SER A 107 3.86 -7.41 9.87
CA SER A 107 4.40 -7.56 8.51
C SER A 107 3.87 -6.47 7.58
N VAL A 108 2.60 -6.09 7.70
CA VAL A 108 2.02 -4.96 6.95
C VAL A 108 2.67 -3.64 7.35
N CYS A 109 2.85 -3.38 8.64
CA CYS A 109 3.58 -2.19 9.11
C CYS A 109 5.01 -2.13 8.56
N ALA A 110 5.74 -3.26 8.60
CA ALA A 110 7.10 -3.35 8.06
C ALA A 110 7.12 -3.09 6.55
N GLY A 111 6.18 -3.67 5.80
CA GLY A 111 6.06 -3.43 4.36
C GLY A 111 5.81 -1.96 4.02
N LEU A 112 4.86 -1.32 4.72
CA LEU A 112 4.60 0.12 4.55
C LEU A 112 5.81 0.99 4.91
N LEU A 113 6.57 0.60 5.93
CA LEU A 113 7.79 1.31 6.33
C LEU A 113 8.85 1.22 5.23
N VAL A 114 9.06 0.03 4.66
CA VAL A 114 9.98 -0.16 3.53
C VAL A 114 9.58 0.71 2.34
N PHE A 115 8.30 0.71 1.96
CA PHE A 115 7.81 1.57 0.88
C PHE A 115 8.00 3.06 1.18
N CYS A 116 7.68 3.49 2.39
CA CYS A 116 7.87 4.87 2.82
C CYS A 116 9.34 5.30 2.67
N VAL A 117 10.28 4.49 3.17
CA VAL A 117 11.72 4.75 3.06
C VAL A 117 12.17 4.79 1.60
N LEU A 118 11.72 3.85 0.77
CA LEU A 118 12.06 3.80 -0.66
C LEU A 118 11.57 5.04 -1.40
N TYR A 119 10.34 5.50 -1.14
CA TYR A 119 9.81 6.74 -1.74
C TYR A 119 10.56 7.99 -1.27
N LEU A 120 10.87 8.09 0.02
CA LEU A 120 11.67 9.21 0.57
C LEU A 120 13.09 9.22 0.01
N TYR A 121 13.72 8.05 -0.11
CA TYR A 121 15.05 7.91 -0.69
C TYR A 121 15.06 8.29 -2.18
N ALA A 122 14.04 7.85 -2.92
CA ALA A 122 13.85 8.28 -4.29
C ALA A 122 13.77 9.82 -4.35
N LEU A 123 12.89 10.45 -3.57
CA LEU A 123 12.73 11.91 -3.55
C LEU A 123 14.02 12.68 -3.18
N ARG A 124 14.84 12.15 -2.25
CA ARG A 124 16.14 12.75 -1.85
C ARG A 124 17.18 12.73 -2.97
N GLY A 125 17.13 11.78 -3.89
CA GLY A 125 18.11 11.64 -4.99
C GLY A 125 18.28 12.86 -5.91
N ARG A 126 17.33 13.80 -5.94
CA ARG A 126 17.48 15.06 -6.70
C ARG A 126 18.25 16.14 -5.95
N ARG A 127 18.22 16.17 -4.61
CA ARG A 127 18.95 17.20 -3.84
C ARG A 127 20.47 17.10 -4.02
N ARG A 128 20.97 15.93 -4.42
CA ARG A 128 22.40 15.66 -4.64
C ARG A 128 22.87 15.94 -6.08
N ASN A 129 21.95 16.16 -7.01
CA ASN A 129 22.23 16.38 -8.45
C ASN A 129 21.88 17.82 -8.89
N ARG A 130 21.78 18.76 -7.95
CA ARG A 130 21.84 20.20 -8.19
C ARG A 130 23.19 20.68 -7.70
#